data_AF-A0A950PGC4-F1
#
_entry.id   AF-A0A950PGC4-F1
#
_cell.length_a   1.000
_cell.length_b   1.000
_cell.length_c   1.000
_cell.angle_alpha   90.00
_cell.angle_beta   90.00
_cell.angle_gamma   90.00
#
_symmetry.space_group_name_H-M   'P 1'
#
loop_
_entity.id
_entity.type
_entity.pdbx_description
1 polymer ?
#
loop_
_entity_poly.entity_id
_entity_poly.type
_entity_poly.pdbx_seq_one_letter_code
_entity_poly.pdbx_strand_id
1 'polypeptide(L)'
;MQTKLDEAKAELLARTARVAENSPGGQQPGQGLDEEAVQAFLQQYYLHTAPEDLLDRDPVDVYGAALSHYRLAETRPQGTANVRVHTPTVEENGWTCSHTVVEVVTDDMPFLVDSVTTELSRQDRAIHVVIHPQVVVRRDVTGKLLEILDYAAPSSAVGPELPHDGIVESWIHVEIDRETDRNDLKQITTDLRRVLSDVREAVEDWTKMRDAALRLADELAAAPPPLPEQEVGEAWELLRWLADDHFTFLGYREYELTTESGADGTEDVLAAVPGTGLGVLRSDPTHRDMEGTHCVSNTFHRLPPGVRSKARERKLLVLTKANSRATVHRPAYLDYVGVKTFDADGNVTGERRFLGLFSSAAYTESVTRVPVIRRKVQEVLSGAGFLPDSHDGRDLLQILETYPRDELFQTSADELRP
;
A
#
# COMPACT_ATOMS: atom_id res chain seq x y z
N MET A 1 15.64 1.74 -30.95
CA MET A 1 15.02 1.46 -32.26
C MET A 1 13.54 1.71 -32.07
N GLN A 2 13.05 2.92 -32.40
CA GLN A 2 11.64 3.25 -32.23
C GLN A 2 10.81 2.34 -33.12
N THR A 3 9.74 1.77 -32.59
CA THR A 3 8.82 0.93 -33.37
C THR A 3 7.96 1.84 -34.24
N LYS A 4 7.40 1.33 -35.35
CA LYS A 4 6.46 2.09 -36.20
C LYS A 4 5.28 2.67 -35.42
N LEU A 5 4.87 2.01 -34.33
CA LEU A 5 3.80 2.45 -33.45
C LEU A 5 4.23 3.66 -32.60
N ASP A 6 5.50 3.72 -32.16
CA ASP A 6 6.04 4.87 -31.43
C ASP A 6 6.13 6.13 -32.31
N GLU A 7 6.50 5.96 -33.60
CA GLU A 7 6.49 7.06 -34.57
C GLU A 7 5.07 7.58 -34.82
N ALA A 8 4.09 6.67 -34.98
CA ALA A 8 2.69 7.02 -35.16
C ALA A 8 2.11 7.74 -33.93
N LYS A 9 2.50 7.33 -32.71
CA LYS A 9 2.15 8.01 -31.46
C LYS A 9 2.74 9.42 -31.43
N ALA A 10 4.01 9.59 -31.77
CA ALA A 10 4.63 10.92 -31.82
C ALA A 10 3.94 11.85 -32.83
N GLU A 11 3.56 11.33 -34.01
CA GLU A 11 2.80 12.09 -35.01
C GLU A 11 1.39 12.44 -34.53
N LEU A 12 0.72 11.54 -33.81
CA LEU A 12 -0.56 11.83 -33.17
C LEU A 12 -0.41 12.98 -32.16
N LEU A 13 0.55 12.92 -31.24
CA LEU A 13 0.78 13.97 -30.24
C LEU A 13 1.10 15.33 -30.88
N ALA A 14 1.86 15.36 -31.97
CA ALA A 14 2.11 16.59 -32.73
C ALA A 14 0.83 17.14 -33.38
N ARG A 15 -0.03 16.27 -33.93
CA ARG A 15 -1.35 16.67 -34.45
C ARG A 15 -2.27 17.19 -33.34
N THR A 16 -2.25 16.55 -32.18
CA THR A 16 -2.98 16.96 -30.97
C THR A 16 -2.58 18.36 -30.52
N ALA A 17 -1.28 18.68 -30.47
CA ALA A 17 -0.80 20.01 -30.12
C ALA A 17 -1.33 21.11 -31.06
N ARG A 18 -1.40 20.85 -32.37
CA ARG A 18 -1.99 21.78 -33.36
C ARG A 18 -3.49 22.00 -33.21
N VAL A 19 -4.22 20.97 -32.77
CA VAL A 19 -5.67 21.06 -32.54
C VAL A 19 -5.98 21.88 -31.28
N ALA A 20 -5.09 21.87 -30.29
CA ALA A 20 -5.22 22.66 -29.07
C ALA A 20 -5.27 24.18 -29.36
N GLU A 21 -4.49 24.67 -30.32
CA GLU A 21 -4.48 26.10 -30.70
C GLU A 21 -5.78 26.57 -31.35
N ASN A 22 -6.48 25.66 -32.03
CA ASN A 22 -7.64 25.97 -32.87
C ASN A 22 -9.00 25.68 -32.21
N SER A 23 -8.99 25.13 -30.99
CA SER A 23 -10.21 24.71 -30.27
C SER A 23 -11.00 25.88 -29.69
N PRO A 24 -12.29 26.09 -30.08
CA PRO A 24 -13.09 27.24 -29.62
C PRO A 24 -13.64 27.13 -28.19
N GLY A 25 -13.47 25.97 -27.52
CA GLY A 25 -14.18 25.60 -26.28
C GLY A 25 -13.36 25.68 -24.99
N GLY A 26 -12.10 26.13 -25.03
CA GLY A 26 -11.28 26.30 -23.85
C GLY A 26 -11.14 27.77 -23.50
N GLN A 27 -11.74 28.23 -22.39
CA GLN A 27 -11.01 29.23 -21.60
C GLN A 27 -9.60 28.67 -21.39
N GLN A 28 -8.64 29.41 -21.94
CA GLN A 28 -7.23 29.08 -22.09
C GLN A 28 -6.69 28.25 -20.92
N PRO A 29 -6.05 27.09 -21.15
CA PRO A 29 -5.09 26.57 -20.20
C PRO A 29 -3.89 27.49 -20.21
N GLY A 30 -3.86 28.42 -19.25
CA GLY A 30 -2.81 29.43 -19.19
C GLY A 30 -2.92 30.45 -20.32
N GLN A 31 -2.91 31.73 -19.95
CA GLN A 31 -2.36 32.72 -20.87
C GLN A 31 -0.91 32.31 -21.19
N GLY A 32 -0.64 31.83 -22.41
CA GLY A 32 0.72 31.79 -22.98
C GLY A 32 1.50 30.48 -22.98
N LEU A 33 0.87 29.31 -23.15
CA LEU A 33 1.61 28.11 -23.58
C LEU A 33 1.65 28.05 -25.11
N ASP A 34 2.84 28.26 -25.71
CA ASP A 34 3.08 28.09 -27.15
C ASP A 34 2.88 26.62 -27.58
N GLU A 35 2.64 26.35 -28.88
CA GLU A 35 2.49 24.99 -29.47
C GLU A 35 3.56 24.02 -28.95
N GLU A 36 4.82 24.49 -28.90
CA GLU A 36 5.96 23.70 -28.44
C GLU A 36 5.83 23.27 -26.97
N ALA A 37 5.30 24.13 -26.10
CA ALA A 37 5.11 23.83 -24.68
C ALA A 37 3.97 22.82 -24.47
N VAL A 38 2.89 22.94 -25.23
CA VAL A 38 1.79 21.96 -25.22
C VAL A 38 2.28 20.61 -25.73
N GLN A 39 3.04 20.59 -26.82
CA GLN A 39 3.62 19.36 -27.36
C GLN A 39 4.57 18.70 -26.36
N ALA A 40 5.45 19.45 -25.71
CA ALA A 40 6.37 18.93 -24.69
C ALA A 40 5.60 18.31 -23.52
N PHE A 41 4.57 19.01 -23.01
CA PHE A 41 3.70 18.47 -21.96
C PHE A 41 3.02 17.17 -22.37
N LEU A 42 2.43 17.11 -23.58
CA LEU A 42 1.77 15.89 -24.07
C LEU A 42 2.75 14.73 -24.25
N GLN A 43 3.97 14.99 -24.72
CA GLN A 43 5.01 13.98 -24.85
C GLN A 43 5.42 13.42 -23.48
N GLN A 44 5.56 14.28 -22.47
CA GLN A 44 5.86 13.86 -21.11
C GLN A 44 4.69 13.10 -20.47
N TYR A 45 3.46 13.61 -20.62
CA TYR A 45 2.25 13.03 -20.04
C TYR A 45 1.98 11.62 -20.58
N TYR A 46 2.14 11.42 -21.89
CA TYR A 46 1.91 10.13 -22.54
C TYR A 46 3.18 9.29 -22.69
N LEU A 47 4.32 9.67 -22.11
CA LEU A 47 5.62 9.03 -22.37
C LEU A 47 5.57 7.50 -22.26
N HIS A 48 5.01 6.99 -21.16
CA HIS A 48 4.92 5.56 -20.84
C HIS A 48 3.60 4.89 -21.25
N THR A 49 2.68 5.62 -21.88
CA THR A 49 1.41 5.05 -22.37
C THR A 49 1.65 4.19 -23.61
N ALA A 50 1.00 3.03 -23.71
CA ALA A 50 1.11 2.19 -24.90
C ALA A 50 0.53 2.94 -26.12
N PRO A 51 1.18 2.86 -27.31
CA PRO A 51 0.65 3.48 -28.51
C PRO A 51 -0.78 3.02 -28.84
N GLU A 52 -1.09 1.75 -28.60
CA GLU A 52 -2.40 1.13 -28.88
C GLU A 52 -3.54 1.81 -28.10
N ASP A 53 -3.28 2.34 -26.90
CA ASP A 53 -4.28 3.06 -26.11
C ASP A 53 -4.62 4.45 -26.67
N LEU A 54 -3.78 4.98 -27.57
CA LEU A 54 -3.88 6.36 -28.08
C LEU A 54 -4.22 6.44 -29.58
N LEU A 55 -3.71 5.51 -30.40
CA LEU A 55 -3.75 5.63 -31.86
C LEU A 55 -5.16 5.69 -32.46
N ASP A 56 -6.14 5.07 -31.80
CA ASP A 56 -7.54 5.04 -32.23
C ASP A 56 -8.38 6.23 -31.71
N ARG A 57 -7.76 7.15 -30.95
CA ARG A 57 -8.46 8.28 -30.32
C ARG A 57 -8.43 9.54 -31.18
N ASP A 58 -9.49 10.34 -31.05
CA ASP A 58 -9.53 11.68 -31.65
C ASP A 58 -8.50 12.59 -30.95
N PRO A 59 -7.69 13.36 -31.70
CA PRO A 59 -6.76 14.32 -31.13
C PRO A 59 -7.40 15.28 -30.11
N VAL A 60 -8.66 15.69 -30.30
CA VAL A 60 -9.40 16.56 -29.35
C VAL A 60 -9.56 15.88 -28.00
N ASP A 61 -9.90 14.59 -27.97
CA ASP A 61 -10.11 13.83 -26.74
C ASP A 61 -8.80 13.52 -26.03
N VAL A 62 -7.72 13.25 -26.78
CA VAL A 62 -6.37 13.09 -26.23
C VAL A 62 -5.91 14.39 -25.54
N TYR A 63 -6.09 15.53 -26.19
CA TYR A 63 -5.79 16.82 -25.58
C TYR A 63 -6.69 17.10 -24.37
N GLY A 64 -7.99 16.86 -24.51
CA GLY A 64 -8.99 17.08 -23.48
C GLY A 64 -8.71 16.32 -22.19
N ALA A 65 -8.29 15.06 -22.28
CA ALA A 65 -7.92 14.25 -21.12
C ALA A 65 -6.68 14.81 -20.40
N ALA A 66 -5.61 15.13 -21.12
CA ALA A 66 -4.39 15.69 -20.53
C ALA A 66 -4.64 17.08 -19.91
N LEU A 67 -5.42 17.92 -20.60
CA LEU A 67 -5.83 19.24 -20.13
C LEU A 67 -6.73 19.16 -18.89
N SER A 68 -7.69 18.23 -18.89
CA SER A 68 -8.53 17.96 -17.74
C SER A 68 -7.67 17.65 -16.52
N HIS A 69 -6.70 16.75 -16.66
CA HIS A 69 -5.78 16.39 -15.59
C HIS A 69 -4.92 17.57 -15.13
N TYR A 70 -4.40 18.37 -16.06
CA TYR A 70 -3.68 19.61 -15.75
C TYR A 70 -4.51 20.57 -14.90
N ARG A 71 -5.79 20.78 -15.25
CA ARG A 71 -6.72 21.64 -14.48
C ARG A 71 -6.92 21.12 -13.05
N LEU A 72 -6.94 19.81 -12.84
CA LEU A 72 -6.99 19.23 -11.49
C LEU A 72 -5.71 19.51 -10.69
N ALA A 73 -4.57 19.58 -11.38
CA ALA A 73 -3.27 19.84 -10.79
C ALA A 73 -3.01 21.32 -10.50
N GLU A 74 -3.76 22.27 -11.07
CA GLU A 74 -3.52 23.72 -10.94
C GLU A 74 -3.41 24.18 -9.49
N THR A 75 -4.23 23.65 -8.58
CA THR A 75 -4.20 23.99 -7.15
C THR A 75 -4.27 22.73 -6.31
N ARG A 76 -3.18 22.42 -5.61
CA ARG A 76 -3.07 21.28 -4.69
C ARG A 76 -2.27 21.69 -3.47
N PRO A 77 -2.90 21.77 -2.29
CA PRO A 77 -2.17 21.97 -1.04
C PRO A 77 -1.16 20.84 -0.80
N GLN A 78 -0.01 21.18 -0.23
CA GLN A 78 1.03 20.20 0.10
C GLN A 78 0.49 19.11 1.03
N GLY A 79 0.90 17.86 0.81
CA GLY A 79 0.48 16.72 1.62
C GLY A 79 -0.94 16.23 1.35
N THR A 80 -1.63 16.80 0.35
CA THR A 80 -2.97 16.37 -0.06
C THR A 80 -2.94 15.69 -1.43
N ALA A 81 -3.89 14.78 -1.65
CA ALA A 81 -4.15 14.20 -2.94
C ALA A 81 -5.45 14.78 -3.52
N ASN A 82 -5.37 15.35 -4.71
CA ASN A 82 -6.56 15.75 -5.47
C ASN A 82 -7.09 14.52 -6.18
N VAL A 83 -8.38 14.21 -5.99
CA VAL A 83 -9.07 13.12 -6.67
C VAL A 83 -10.35 13.67 -7.29
N ARG A 84 -10.56 13.39 -8.58
CA ARG A 84 -11.77 13.70 -9.32
C ARG A 84 -12.24 12.46 -10.09
N VAL A 85 -13.51 12.11 -9.93
CA VAL A 85 -14.15 11.01 -10.66
C VAL A 85 -15.35 11.57 -11.39
N HIS A 86 -15.36 11.48 -12.72
CA HIS A 86 -16.41 12.05 -13.56
C HIS A 86 -16.47 11.38 -14.92
N THR A 87 -17.59 11.57 -15.62
CA THR A 87 -17.79 11.06 -16.99
C THR A 87 -17.79 12.27 -17.92
N PRO A 88 -16.71 12.53 -18.68
CA PRO A 88 -16.57 13.75 -19.44
C PRO A 88 -17.57 13.84 -20.59
N THR A 89 -18.09 15.04 -20.83
CA THR A 89 -19.00 15.34 -21.95
C THR A 89 -18.50 16.56 -22.72
N VAL A 90 -18.80 16.61 -24.02
CA VAL A 90 -18.40 17.75 -24.86
C VAL A 90 -18.97 19.07 -24.34
N GLU A 91 -20.21 19.06 -23.82
CA GLU A 91 -20.89 20.25 -23.31
C GLU A 91 -20.26 20.80 -22.02
N GLU A 92 -19.91 19.92 -21.07
CA GLU A 92 -19.40 20.34 -19.76
C GLU A 92 -17.87 20.48 -19.74
N ASN A 93 -17.16 19.67 -20.53
CA ASN A 93 -15.70 19.52 -20.43
C ASN A 93 -14.96 19.90 -21.71
N GLY A 94 -15.64 19.98 -22.85
CA GLY A 94 -15.03 20.24 -24.16
C GLY A 94 -14.40 19.01 -24.81
N TRP A 95 -14.57 17.83 -24.22
CA TRP A 95 -14.08 16.54 -24.73
C TRP A 95 -14.97 15.41 -24.20
N THR A 96 -14.88 14.23 -24.78
CA THR A 96 -15.69 13.08 -24.36
C THR A 96 -14.87 11.81 -24.30
N CYS A 97 -15.31 10.88 -23.47
CA CYS A 97 -14.90 9.49 -23.57
C CYS A 97 -16.09 8.57 -23.29
N SER A 98 -16.02 7.34 -23.77
CA SER A 98 -17.05 6.32 -23.52
C SER A 98 -17.06 5.85 -22.07
N HIS A 99 -16.04 6.18 -21.29
CA HIS A 99 -15.75 5.67 -19.95
C HIS A 99 -15.99 6.71 -18.84
N THR A 100 -15.96 6.26 -17.59
CA THR A 100 -15.80 7.17 -16.46
C THR A 100 -14.31 7.32 -16.17
N VAL A 101 -13.89 8.54 -15.86
CA VAL A 101 -12.50 8.93 -15.69
C VAL A 101 -12.24 9.22 -14.22
N VAL A 102 -11.20 8.58 -13.69
CA VAL A 102 -10.61 8.83 -12.39
C VAL A 102 -9.29 9.55 -12.60
N GLU A 103 -9.15 10.76 -12.06
CA GLU A 103 -7.91 11.53 -12.08
C GLU A 103 -7.42 11.76 -10.66
N VAL A 104 -6.13 11.54 -10.45
CA VAL A 104 -5.45 11.68 -9.17
C VAL A 104 -4.17 12.48 -9.36
N VAL A 105 -3.97 13.52 -8.55
CA VAL A 105 -2.72 14.28 -8.48
C VAL A 105 -2.21 14.24 -7.05
N THR A 106 -1.02 13.67 -6.85
CA THR A 106 -0.40 13.52 -5.52
C THR A 106 1.13 13.62 -5.63
N ASP A 107 1.80 13.81 -4.50
CA ASP A 107 3.25 13.63 -4.41
C ASP A 107 3.62 12.19 -4.81
N ASP A 108 4.73 12.00 -5.53
CA ASP A 108 5.19 10.68 -5.93
C ASP A 108 5.66 9.86 -4.72
N MET A 109 5.18 8.63 -4.65
CA MET A 109 5.54 7.66 -3.60
C MET A 109 5.28 6.24 -4.10
N PRO A 110 5.91 5.21 -3.50
CA PRO A 110 5.63 3.82 -3.83
C PRO A 110 4.15 3.46 -3.60
N PHE A 111 3.69 2.41 -4.29
CA PHE A 111 2.38 1.78 -4.14
C PHE A 111 1.14 2.56 -4.63
N LEU A 112 1.30 3.73 -5.26
CA LEU A 112 0.16 4.55 -5.67
C LEU A 112 -0.72 3.89 -6.74
N VAL A 113 -0.14 3.49 -7.88
CA VAL A 113 -0.89 3.01 -9.05
C VAL A 113 -1.58 1.67 -8.74
N ASP A 114 -0.85 0.76 -8.13
CA ASP A 114 -1.32 -0.54 -7.68
C ASP A 114 -2.39 -0.44 -6.59
N SER A 115 -2.27 0.51 -5.64
CA SER A 115 -3.36 0.79 -4.69
C SER A 115 -4.63 1.33 -5.35
N VAL A 116 -4.50 2.31 -6.27
CA VAL A 116 -5.65 2.90 -6.97
C VAL A 116 -6.36 1.85 -7.83
N THR A 117 -5.61 1.08 -8.62
CA THR A 117 -6.17 0.04 -9.49
C THR A 117 -6.80 -1.10 -8.68
N THR A 118 -6.19 -1.46 -7.56
CA THR A 118 -6.75 -2.45 -6.61
C THR A 118 -8.07 -1.98 -6.02
N GLU A 119 -8.17 -0.73 -5.57
CA GLU A 119 -9.40 -0.19 -5.00
C GLU A 119 -10.54 -0.15 -6.03
N LEU A 120 -10.25 0.24 -7.27
CA LEU A 120 -11.23 0.23 -8.36
C LEU A 120 -11.70 -1.20 -8.68
N SER A 121 -10.77 -2.15 -8.76
CA SER A 121 -11.08 -3.57 -8.99
C SER A 121 -11.87 -4.19 -7.84
N ARG A 122 -11.63 -3.77 -6.59
CA ARG A 122 -12.38 -4.21 -5.39
C ARG A 122 -13.84 -3.79 -5.43
N GLN A 123 -14.16 -2.72 -6.16
CA GLN A 123 -15.53 -2.25 -6.40
C GLN A 123 -16.15 -2.85 -7.68
N ASP A 124 -15.55 -3.91 -8.23
CA ASP A 124 -15.98 -4.60 -9.46
C ASP A 124 -16.01 -3.68 -10.70
N ARG A 125 -15.10 -2.69 -10.76
CA ARG A 125 -14.99 -1.75 -11.89
C ARG A 125 -13.88 -2.19 -12.82
N ALA A 126 -14.21 -2.56 -14.06
CA ALA A 126 -13.18 -2.93 -15.04
C ALA A 126 -12.35 -1.69 -15.42
N ILE A 127 -11.04 -1.87 -15.49
CA ILE A 127 -10.08 -0.83 -15.88
C ILE A 127 -9.75 -1.01 -17.36
N HIS A 128 -9.93 0.04 -18.14
CA HIS A 128 -9.69 0.06 -19.59
C HIS A 128 -8.32 0.64 -19.92
N VAL A 129 -7.95 1.76 -19.29
CA VAL A 129 -6.69 2.46 -19.54
C VAL A 129 -6.13 3.02 -18.24
N VAL A 130 -4.81 2.95 -18.07
CA VAL A 130 -4.08 3.60 -16.97
C VAL A 130 -2.95 4.44 -17.57
N ILE A 131 -2.98 5.74 -17.31
CA ILE A 131 -1.94 6.70 -17.69
C ILE A 131 -1.40 7.30 -16.39
N HIS A 132 -0.11 7.12 -16.10
CA HIS A 132 0.45 7.50 -14.79
C HIS A 132 1.80 8.24 -14.88
N PRO A 133 1.91 9.37 -15.62
CA PRO A 133 3.17 10.10 -15.71
C PRO A 133 3.66 10.59 -14.34
N GLN A 134 4.99 10.54 -14.18
CA GLN A 134 5.70 11.26 -13.13
C GLN A 134 6.15 12.60 -13.69
N VAL A 135 5.73 13.69 -13.06
CA VAL A 135 6.05 15.04 -13.50
C VAL A 135 6.77 15.79 -12.39
N VAL A 136 7.78 16.57 -12.74
CA VAL A 136 8.47 17.44 -11.79
C VAL A 136 7.86 18.82 -11.91
N VAL A 137 7.36 19.36 -10.80
CA VAL A 137 6.65 20.64 -10.78
C VAL A 137 7.20 21.59 -9.74
N ARG A 138 6.99 22.89 -9.97
CA ARG A 138 7.14 23.94 -8.96
C ARG A 138 5.78 24.45 -8.54
N ARG A 139 5.57 24.59 -7.24
CA ARG A 139 4.35 25.17 -6.67
C ARG A 139 4.67 26.35 -5.78
N ASP A 140 3.74 27.27 -5.65
CA ASP A 140 3.80 28.29 -4.61
C ASP A 140 3.38 27.72 -3.25
N VAL A 141 3.52 28.53 -2.20
CA VAL A 141 3.16 28.17 -0.82
C VAL A 141 1.67 27.90 -0.62
N THR A 142 0.81 28.33 -1.54
CA THR A 142 -0.65 28.07 -1.50
C THR A 142 -1.01 26.76 -2.21
N GLY A 143 -0.05 26.12 -2.88
CA GLY A 143 -0.24 24.92 -3.67
C GLY A 143 -0.58 25.18 -5.12
N LYS A 144 -0.48 26.42 -5.62
CA LYS A 144 -0.72 26.74 -7.03
C LYS A 144 0.46 26.27 -7.88
N LEU A 145 0.17 25.61 -8.99
CA LEU A 145 1.16 25.19 -9.99
C LEU A 145 1.76 26.42 -10.66
N LEU A 146 3.09 26.55 -10.59
CA LEU A 146 3.85 27.63 -11.23
C LEU A 146 4.45 27.17 -12.56
N GLU A 147 5.03 25.98 -12.58
CA GLU A 147 5.77 25.45 -13.71
C GLU A 147 5.80 23.92 -13.69
N ILE A 148 5.69 23.29 -14.85
CA ILE A 148 6.05 21.88 -15.06
C ILE A 148 7.44 21.89 -15.69
N LEU A 149 8.39 21.25 -15.03
CA LEU A 149 9.78 21.22 -15.45
C LEU A 149 9.98 20.11 -16.49
N ASP A 150 10.68 20.43 -17.56
CA ASP A 150 11.20 19.46 -18.53
C ASP A 150 12.37 18.69 -17.88
N TYR A 151 11.99 17.79 -16.99
CA TYR A 151 12.89 16.98 -16.20
C TYR A 151 12.38 15.55 -16.24
N ALA A 152 13.17 14.65 -16.82
CA ALA A 152 12.91 13.23 -16.69
C ALA A 152 12.97 12.88 -15.19
N ALA A 153 11.84 12.45 -14.62
CA ALA A 153 11.80 11.97 -13.24
C ALA A 153 12.94 10.95 -13.05
N PRO A 154 13.78 11.10 -12.00
CA PRO A 154 14.94 10.25 -11.85
C PRO A 154 14.49 8.80 -11.66
N SER A 155 14.79 7.94 -12.64
CA SER A 155 14.44 6.52 -12.60
C SER A 155 15.35 5.68 -11.68
N SER A 156 16.31 6.32 -10.99
CA SER A 156 17.26 5.66 -10.09
C SER A 156 17.88 6.65 -9.10
N ALA A 157 18.48 6.12 -8.02
CA ALA A 157 19.20 6.86 -6.98
C ALA A 157 20.44 7.65 -7.48
N VAL A 158 20.74 7.62 -8.79
CA VAL A 158 21.84 8.34 -9.46
C VAL A 158 21.29 9.16 -10.64
N GLY A 159 20.12 9.78 -10.45
CA GLY A 159 19.63 10.83 -11.34
C GLY A 159 20.27 12.18 -11.02
N PRO A 160 20.13 13.19 -11.90
CA PRO A 160 20.51 14.55 -11.56
C PRO A 160 19.72 14.99 -10.31
N GLU A 161 20.33 15.81 -9.45
CA GLU A 161 19.65 16.32 -8.25
C GLU A 161 18.45 17.17 -8.66
N LEU A 162 17.28 16.87 -8.08
CA LEU A 162 16.09 17.67 -8.27
C LEU A 162 16.39 19.14 -7.90
N PRO A 163 15.85 20.12 -8.63
CA PRO A 163 15.92 21.52 -8.21
C PRO A 163 15.41 21.67 -6.78
N HIS A 164 15.99 22.59 -6.01
CA HIS A 164 15.65 22.78 -4.59
C HIS A 164 14.16 23.06 -4.32
N ASP A 165 13.43 23.54 -5.32
CA ASP A 165 12.00 23.85 -5.29
C ASP A 165 11.15 22.91 -6.16
N GLY A 166 11.77 21.87 -6.75
CA GLY A 166 11.10 20.88 -7.59
C GLY A 166 10.52 19.74 -6.76
N ILE A 167 9.24 19.44 -6.99
CA ILE A 167 8.52 18.33 -6.37
C ILE A 167 8.16 17.33 -7.45
N VAL A 168 8.42 16.04 -7.22
CA VAL A 168 7.94 14.97 -8.11
C VAL A 168 6.50 14.63 -7.73
N GLU A 169 5.61 14.73 -8.70
CA GLU A 169 4.21 14.34 -8.57
C GLU A 169 3.90 13.13 -9.43
N SER A 170 3.01 12.27 -8.91
CA SER A 170 2.39 11.20 -9.66
C SER A 170 1.00 11.64 -10.08
N TRP A 171 0.76 11.67 -11.39
CA TRP A 171 -0.52 12.02 -11.99
C TRP A 171 -1.13 10.75 -12.55
N ILE A 172 -2.20 10.24 -11.95
CA ILE A 172 -2.81 8.95 -12.32
C ILE A 172 -4.19 9.22 -12.95
N HIS A 173 -4.32 8.86 -14.21
CA HIS A 173 -5.57 8.87 -14.96
C HIS A 173 -5.98 7.43 -15.26
N VAL A 174 -7.16 7.04 -14.80
CA VAL A 174 -7.71 5.69 -15.01
C VAL A 174 -9.08 5.81 -15.68
N GLU A 175 -9.27 5.07 -16.76
CA GLU A 175 -10.58 4.89 -17.39
C GLU A 175 -11.21 3.60 -16.89
N ILE A 176 -12.44 3.70 -16.40
CA ILE A 176 -13.23 2.58 -15.90
C ILE A 176 -14.57 2.47 -16.64
N ASP A 177 -15.29 1.37 -16.42
CA ASP A 177 -16.67 1.22 -16.89
C ASP A 177 -17.50 2.45 -16.58
N ARG A 178 -18.34 2.83 -17.56
CA ARG A 178 -19.14 4.05 -17.49
C ARG A 178 -20.12 3.97 -16.32
N GLU A 179 -19.93 4.85 -15.36
CA GLU A 179 -20.79 5.08 -14.22
C GLU A 179 -21.64 6.33 -14.45
N THR A 180 -22.92 6.23 -14.10
CA THR A 180 -23.90 7.32 -14.26
C THR A 180 -24.50 7.76 -12.93
N ASP A 181 -24.41 6.95 -11.88
CA ASP A 181 -24.88 7.36 -10.56
C ASP A 181 -23.88 8.31 -9.89
N ARG A 182 -24.35 9.53 -9.58
CA ARG A 182 -23.57 10.55 -8.88
C ARG A 182 -23.17 10.14 -7.47
N ASN A 183 -23.95 9.30 -6.80
CA ASN A 183 -23.60 8.78 -5.48
C ASN A 183 -22.42 7.82 -5.57
N ASP A 184 -22.41 6.96 -6.59
CA ASP A 184 -21.31 6.03 -6.83
C ASP A 184 -20.02 6.78 -7.16
N LEU A 185 -20.07 7.79 -8.04
CA LEU A 185 -18.90 8.64 -8.33
C LEU A 185 -18.32 9.30 -7.06
N LYS A 186 -19.18 9.77 -6.15
CA LYS A 186 -18.76 10.34 -4.85
C LYS A 186 -18.17 9.30 -3.92
N GLN A 187 -18.74 8.09 -3.91
CA GLN A 187 -18.23 6.98 -3.10
C GLN A 187 -16.84 6.56 -3.57
N ILE A 188 -16.64 6.37 -4.89
CA ILE A 188 -15.32 6.08 -5.48
C ILE A 188 -14.32 7.17 -5.07
N THR A 189 -14.68 8.44 -5.22
CA THR A 189 -13.81 9.57 -4.85
C THR A 189 -13.41 9.52 -3.37
N THR A 190 -14.35 9.18 -2.48
CA THR A 190 -14.13 9.11 -1.03
C THR A 190 -13.20 7.95 -0.68
N ASP A 191 -13.46 6.77 -1.26
CA ASP A 191 -12.65 5.57 -1.01
C ASP A 191 -11.23 5.72 -1.55
N LEU A 192 -11.06 6.29 -2.74
CA LEU A 192 -9.73 6.57 -3.30
C LEU A 192 -8.95 7.56 -2.44
N ARG A 193 -9.58 8.62 -1.92
CA ARG A 193 -8.91 9.56 -1.00
C ARG A 193 -8.45 8.87 0.28
N ARG A 194 -9.28 7.96 0.82
CA ARG A 194 -8.91 7.15 1.99
C ARG A 194 -7.70 6.26 1.68
N VAL A 195 -7.73 5.55 0.56
CA VAL A 195 -6.62 4.68 0.12
C VAL A 195 -5.33 5.47 -0.09
N LEU A 196 -5.39 6.63 -0.76
CA LEU A 196 -4.22 7.49 -0.95
C LEU A 196 -3.67 8.04 0.37
N SER A 197 -4.54 8.30 1.35
CA SER A 197 -4.13 8.63 2.71
C SER A 197 -3.39 7.46 3.38
N ASP A 198 -3.95 6.25 3.31
CA ASP A 198 -3.35 5.04 3.87
C ASP A 198 -1.95 4.78 3.27
N VAL A 199 -1.79 4.97 1.94
CA VAL A 199 -0.49 4.83 1.25
C VAL A 199 0.51 5.85 1.79
N ARG A 200 0.12 7.12 1.88
CA ARG A 200 0.99 8.19 2.39
C ARG A 200 1.44 7.91 3.82
N GLU A 201 0.50 7.57 4.70
CA GLU A 201 0.81 7.30 6.10
C GLU A 201 1.78 6.10 6.24
N ALA A 202 1.53 5.03 5.48
CA ALA A 202 2.40 3.85 5.47
C ALA A 202 3.81 4.16 4.97
N VAL A 203 3.94 4.94 3.88
CA VAL A 203 5.24 5.31 3.31
C VAL A 203 6.01 6.26 4.23
N GLU A 204 5.37 7.30 4.77
CA GLU A 204 6.01 8.27 5.67
C GLU A 204 6.52 7.64 6.97
N ASP A 205 5.77 6.67 7.52
CA ASP A 205 6.13 5.99 8.77
C ASP A 205 6.92 4.69 8.56
N TRP A 206 7.19 4.27 7.32
CA TRP A 206 7.85 2.99 7.02
C TRP A 206 9.15 2.81 7.81
N THR A 207 10.03 3.83 7.79
CA THR A 207 11.30 3.77 8.55
C THR A 207 11.05 3.68 10.06
N LYS A 208 10.06 4.40 10.59
CA LYS A 208 9.74 4.35 12.03
C LYS A 208 9.23 2.97 12.44
N MET A 209 8.43 2.31 11.59
CA MET A 209 7.91 0.96 11.82
C MET A 209 9.03 -0.08 11.75
N ARG A 210 9.91 0.01 10.74
CA ARG A 210 11.10 -0.83 10.63
C ARG A 210 12.00 -0.68 11.85
N ASP A 211 12.28 0.55 12.27
CA ASP A 211 13.10 0.82 13.44
C ASP A 211 12.41 0.35 14.74
N ALA A 212 11.07 0.34 14.80
CA ALA A 212 10.35 -0.22 15.94
C ALA A 212 10.53 -1.75 16.04
N ALA A 213 10.54 -2.46 14.91
CA ALA A 213 10.84 -3.90 14.89
C ALA A 213 12.28 -4.19 15.36
N LEU A 214 13.25 -3.39 14.91
CA LEU A 214 14.65 -3.51 15.35
C LEU A 214 14.83 -3.19 16.83
N ARG A 215 14.22 -2.09 17.32
CA ARG A 215 14.24 -1.74 18.75
C ARG A 215 13.67 -2.85 19.61
N LEU A 216 12.53 -3.42 19.19
CA LEU A 216 11.92 -4.54 19.90
C LEU A 216 12.82 -5.79 19.90
N ALA A 217 13.51 -6.09 18.80
CA ALA A 217 14.50 -7.17 18.78
C ALA A 217 15.64 -6.90 19.79
N ASP A 218 16.14 -5.67 19.85
CA ASP A 218 17.21 -5.30 20.79
C ASP A 218 16.74 -5.35 22.25
N GLU A 219 15.49 -4.97 22.53
CA GLU A 219 14.88 -5.11 23.86
C GLU A 219 14.77 -6.57 24.29
N LEU A 220 14.36 -7.47 23.40
CA LEU A 220 14.30 -8.92 23.68
C LEU A 220 15.68 -9.51 23.99
N ALA A 221 16.74 -9.00 23.36
CA ALA A 221 18.12 -9.43 23.66
C ALA A 221 18.64 -8.86 24.98
N ALA A 222 18.28 -7.62 25.33
CA ALA A 222 18.74 -6.96 26.54
C ALA A 222 18.01 -7.42 27.81
N ALA A 223 16.70 -7.67 27.70
CA ALA A 223 15.83 -8.07 28.80
C ALA A 223 14.89 -9.18 28.34
N PRO A 224 15.37 -10.43 28.22
CA PRO A 224 14.57 -11.53 27.74
C PRO A 224 13.40 -11.79 28.72
N PRO A 225 12.17 -11.97 28.22
CA PRO A 225 11.03 -12.33 29.07
C PRO A 225 11.24 -13.74 29.68
N PRO A 226 10.51 -14.11 30.75
CA PRO A 226 10.62 -15.41 31.41
C PRO A 226 9.95 -16.53 30.57
N LEU A 227 10.45 -16.72 29.36
CA LEU A 227 10.05 -17.69 28.35
C LEU A 227 11.27 -18.52 27.92
N PRO A 228 11.07 -19.66 27.21
CA PRO A 228 12.19 -20.45 26.70
C PRO A 228 13.12 -19.61 25.80
N GLU A 229 14.44 -19.70 26.04
CA GLU A 229 15.46 -18.94 25.29
C GLU A 229 15.34 -19.13 23.77
N GLN A 230 14.98 -20.35 23.34
CA GLN A 230 14.76 -20.67 21.93
C GLN A 230 13.61 -19.88 21.30
N GLU A 231 12.53 -19.61 22.06
CA GLU A 231 11.38 -18.83 21.59
C GLU A 231 11.74 -17.34 21.49
N VAL A 232 12.48 -16.82 22.47
CA VAL A 232 12.97 -15.44 22.46
C VAL A 232 13.95 -15.21 21.30
N GLY A 233 14.89 -16.13 21.09
CA GLY A 233 15.86 -16.07 19.98
C GLY A 233 15.19 -16.12 18.61
N GLU A 234 14.13 -16.91 18.45
CA GLU A 234 13.37 -16.97 17.21
C GLU A 234 12.60 -15.67 16.93
N ALA A 235 11.98 -15.07 17.94
CA ALA A 235 11.35 -13.76 17.82
C ALA A 235 12.35 -12.67 17.44
N TRP A 236 13.53 -12.70 18.06
CA TRP A 236 14.64 -11.81 17.75
C TRP A 236 15.10 -11.92 16.29
N GLU A 237 15.30 -13.15 15.80
CA GLU A 237 15.76 -13.41 14.42
C GLU A 237 14.68 -13.01 13.41
N LEU A 238 13.41 -13.32 13.69
CA LEU A 238 12.28 -12.94 12.85
C LEU A 238 12.17 -11.42 12.70
N LEU A 239 12.18 -10.66 13.80
CA LEU A 239 12.02 -9.20 13.75
C LEU A 239 13.12 -8.52 12.92
N ARG A 240 14.36 -9.00 13.02
CA ARG A 240 15.47 -8.52 12.18
C ARG A 240 15.29 -8.91 10.72
N TRP A 241 14.86 -10.15 10.46
CA TRP A 241 14.60 -10.62 9.09
C TRP A 241 13.47 -9.82 8.42
N LEU A 242 12.37 -9.53 9.14
CA LEU A 242 11.28 -8.66 8.64
C LEU A 242 11.80 -7.26 8.28
N ALA A 243 12.69 -6.69 9.12
CA ALA A 243 13.30 -5.39 8.90
C ALA A 243 14.32 -5.36 7.74
N ASP A 244 14.83 -6.51 7.33
CA ASP A 244 15.78 -6.70 6.22
C ASP A 244 15.05 -6.96 4.89
N ASP A 245 14.05 -6.12 4.56
CA ASP A 245 13.29 -6.15 3.30
C ASP A 245 12.44 -7.42 3.02
N HIS A 246 12.22 -8.26 4.02
CA HIS A 246 11.30 -9.42 3.91
C HIS A 246 9.84 -9.09 4.24
N PHE A 247 9.57 -7.87 4.72
CA PHE A 247 8.24 -7.43 5.09
C PHE A 247 7.98 -5.96 4.72
N THR A 248 6.89 -5.73 3.99
CA THR A 248 6.38 -4.39 3.74
C THR A 248 5.53 -3.96 4.94
N PHE A 249 6.11 -3.15 5.83
CA PHE A 249 5.41 -2.57 6.97
C PHE A 249 4.35 -1.57 6.53
N LEU A 250 3.10 -1.82 6.91
CA LEU A 250 1.96 -0.95 6.57
C LEU A 250 1.34 -0.29 7.80
N GLY A 251 1.43 -0.92 8.98
CA GLY A 251 0.94 -0.33 10.21
C GLY A 251 1.63 -0.89 11.45
N TYR A 252 1.71 -0.07 12.50
CA TYR A 252 2.20 -0.48 13.80
C TYR A 252 1.41 0.19 14.91
N ARG A 253 1.18 -0.52 16.02
CA ARG A 253 0.58 0.05 17.23
C ARG A 253 0.86 -0.82 18.45
N GLU A 254 0.98 -0.19 19.61
CA GLU A 254 1.08 -0.88 20.89
C GLU A 254 -0.30 -0.98 21.57
N TYR A 255 -0.52 -2.11 22.23
CA TYR A 255 -1.75 -2.41 22.94
C TYR A 255 -1.43 -2.92 24.35
N GLU A 256 -2.23 -2.51 25.31
CA GLU A 256 -2.23 -3.05 26.67
C GLU A 256 -3.40 -4.03 26.83
N LEU A 257 -3.12 -5.17 27.47
CA LEU A 257 -4.14 -6.15 27.81
C LEU A 257 -4.82 -5.72 29.11
N THR A 258 -6.06 -5.29 29.00
CA THR A 258 -6.91 -4.90 30.12
C THR A 258 -8.11 -5.85 30.24
N THR A 259 -8.78 -5.82 31.39
CA THR A 259 -10.05 -6.51 31.59
C THR A 259 -11.15 -5.49 31.79
N GLU A 260 -12.20 -5.55 30.99
CA GLU A 260 -13.39 -4.72 31.17
C GLU A 260 -14.54 -5.57 31.71
N SER A 261 -15.39 -4.96 32.53
CA SER A 261 -16.59 -5.62 33.07
C SER A 261 -17.76 -5.40 32.10
N GLY A 262 -18.08 -6.41 31.30
CA GLY A 262 -19.23 -6.43 30.40
C GLY A 262 -20.49 -6.99 31.08
N ALA A 263 -21.61 -6.95 30.34
CA ALA A 263 -22.92 -7.43 30.83
C ALA A 263 -22.93 -8.94 31.19
N ASP A 264 -22.05 -9.73 30.56
CA ASP A 264 -21.94 -11.19 30.74
C ASP A 264 -20.64 -11.64 31.47
N GLY A 265 -19.91 -10.71 32.09
CA GLY A 265 -18.70 -11.02 32.89
C GLY A 265 -17.49 -10.15 32.55
N THR A 266 -16.32 -10.50 33.11
CA THR A 266 -15.04 -9.85 32.78
C THR A 266 -14.52 -10.34 31.44
N GLU A 267 -14.33 -9.43 30.49
CA GLU A 267 -13.78 -9.73 29.17
C GLU A 267 -12.37 -9.15 29.03
N ASP A 268 -11.48 -9.92 28.41
CA ASP A 268 -10.16 -9.44 28.02
C ASP A 268 -10.30 -8.48 26.82
N VAL A 269 -9.60 -7.35 26.89
CA VAL A 269 -9.64 -6.27 25.92
C VAL A 269 -8.21 -5.80 25.62
N LEU A 270 -7.92 -5.51 24.35
CA LEU A 270 -6.68 -4.85 23.95
C LEU A 270 -6.94 -3.35 23.74
N ALA A 271 -6.50 -2.54 24.69
CA ALA A 271 -6.61 -1.09 24.64
C ALA A 271 -5.41 -0.50 23.89
N ALA A 272 -5.64 0.33 22.88
CA ALA A 272 -4.57 0.99 22.14
C ALA A 272 -3.84 2.00 23.02
N VAL A 273 -2.51 1.97 23.01
CA VAL A 273 -1.69 2.99 23.69
C VAL A 273 -1.66 4.26 22.83
N PRO A 274 -2.18 5.40 23.30
CA PRO A 274 -2.26 6.63 22.51
C PRO A 274 -0.88 7.10 22.03
N GLY A 275 -0.81 7.60 20.79
CA GLY A 275 0.42 8.14 20.20
C GLY A 275 1.43 7.10 19.71
N THR A 276 1.15 5.80 19.83
CA THR A 276 2.02 4.73 19.32
C THR A 276 1.67 4.26 17.91
N GLY A 277 0.50 4.69 17.39
CA GLY A 277 0.01 4.31 16.06
C GLY A 277 0.86 4.89 14.93
N LEU A 278 1.22 4.05 13.96
CA LEU A 278 1.96 4.40 12.75
C LEU A 278 1.32 3.76 11.51
N GLY A 279 1.56 4.36 10.34
CA GLY A 279 1.04 3.86 9.07
C GLY A 279 -0.49 3.82 9.04
N VAL A 280 -1.09 2.76 8.49
CA VAL A 280 -2.56 2.59 8.47
C VAL A 280 -3.21 2.48 9.85
N LEU A 281 -2.39 2.36 10.91
CA LEU A 281 -2.83 2.39 12.30
C LEU A 281 -2.53 3.75 12.97
N ARG A 282 -2.18 4.81 12.23
CA ARG A 282 -1.88 6.14 12.78
C ARG A 282 -3.11 6.76 13.46
N SER A 283 -4.28 6.64 12.83
CA SER A 283 -5.54 7.13 13.42
C SER A 283 -5.98 6.28 14.60
N ASP A 284 -6.39 6.92 15.70
CA ASP A 284 -6.93 6.20 16.85
C ASP A 284 -8.26 5.51 16.51
N PRO A 285 -8.49 4.28 17.00
CA PRO A 285 -9.75 3.57 16.74
C PRO A 285 -10.92 4.43 17.23
N THR A 286 -11.75 4.91 16.32
CA THR A 286 -12.96 5.65 16.69
C THR A 286 -14.00 4.67 17.21
N HIS A 287 -14.20 4.61 18.54
CA HIS A 287 -15.44 4.09 19.09
C HIS A 287 -16.51 5.19 18.96
N ARG A 288 -17.35 5.10 17.92
CA ARG A 288 -18.72 5.60 18.03
C ARG A 288 -19.42 4.62 18.97
N ASP A 289 -19.43 4.96 20.25
CA ASP A 289 -20.43 4.62 21.28
C ASP A 289 -19.75 4.40 22.63
N MET A 290 -20.25 5.15 23.62
CA MET A 290 -19.96 5.13 25.07
C MET A 290 -18.75 5.95 25.57
N GLU A 291 -19.12 7.03 26.26
CA GLU A 291 -18.41 7.81 27.27
C GLU A 291 -17.04 7.28 27.75
N GLY A 292 -15.96 7.94 27.33
CA GLY A 292 -14.73 8.07 28.12
C GLY A 292 -13.83 6.84 28.30
N THR A 293 -14.14 5.69 27.70
CA THR A 293 -13.35 4.46 27.85
C THR A 293 -12.34 4.32 26.70
N HIS A 294 -11.16 3.76 27.00
CA HIS A 294 -9.98 3.64 26.13
C HIS A 294 -10.31 3.16 24.70
N CYS A 295 -9.53 3.60 23.70
CA CYS A 295 -9.71 3.16 22.31
C CYS A 295 -9.38 1.67 22.15
N VAL A 296 -10.41 0.82 22.18
CA VAL A 296 -10.27 -0.64 22.07
C VAL A 296 -9.95 -1.07 20.64
N SER A 297 -9.16 -2.13 20.49
CA SER A 297 -8.99 -2.82 19.20
C SER A 297 -10.33 -3.45 18.77
N ASN A 298 -11.04 -2.78 17.88
CA ASN A 298 -12.32 -3.27 17.32
C ASN A 298 -12.21 -4.65 16.66
N THR A 299 -11.08 -4.96 16.02
CA THR A 299 -10.79 -6.30 15.48
C THR A 299 -10.70 -7.37 16.56
N PHE A 300 -10.06 -7.08 17.70
CA PHE A 300 -9.95 -8.00 18.82
C PHE A 300 -11.29 -8.17 19.55
N HIS A 301 -12.02 -7.08 19.77
CA HIS A 301 -13.34 -7.11 20.43
C HIS A 301 -14.36 -7.94 19.64
N ARG A 302 -14.23 -8.04 18.32
CA ARG A 302 -15.08 -8.88 17.46
C ARG A 302 -14.70 -10.37 17.48
N LEU A 303 -13.60 -10.75 18.13
CA LEU A 303 -13.19 -12.15 18.19
C LEU A 303 -14.04 -12.96 19.20
N PRO A 304 -14.34 -14.23 18.89
CA PRO A 304 -15.01 -15.12 19.84
C PRO A 304 -14.26 -15.22 21.18
N PRO A 305 -14.95 -15.43 22.32
CA PRO A 305 -14.32 -15.50 23.64
C PRO A 305 -13.15 -16.50 23.73
N GLY A 306 -13.26 -17.67 23.09
CA GLY A 306 -12.19 -18.68 23.08
C GLY A 306 -10.94 -18.30 22.26
N VAL A 307 -11.05 -17.32 21.36
CA VAL A 307 -9.89 -16.73 20.66
C VAL A 307 -9.29 -15.60 21.50
N ARG A 308 -10.14 -14.82 22.20
CA ARG A 308 -9.68 -13.79 23.14
C ARG A 308 -8.89 -14.38 24.31
N SER A 309 -9.27 -15.56 24.80
CA SER A 309 -8.50 -16.25 25.85
C SER A 309 -7.07 -16.61 25.41
N LYS A 310 -6.81 -16.74 24.10
CA LYS A 310 -5.45 -16.92 23.58
C LYS A 310 -4.55 -15.69 23.77
N ALA A 311 -5.12 -14.52 24.06
CA ALA A 311 -4.34 -13.34 24.42
C ALA A 311 -3.45 -13.61 25.65
N ARG A 312 -3.94 -14.40 26.61
CA ARG A 312 -3.20 -14.77 27.83
C ARG A 312 -2.25 -15.97 27.67
N GLU A 313 -2.25 -16.65 26.53
CA GLU A 313 -1.29 -17.74 26.29
C GLU A 313 0.15 -17.20 26.33
N ARG A 314 1.01 -17.89 27.08
CA ARG A 314 2.43 -17.55 27.26
C ARG A 314 3.26 -17.91 26.03
N LYS A 315 2.91 -17.32 24.89
CA LYS A 315 3.59 -17.43 23.60
C LYS A 315 3.96 -16.03 23.12
N LEU A 316 5.23 -15.79 22.85
CA LEU A 316 5.79 -14.49 22.52
C LEU A 316 5.30 -13.99 21.15
N LEU A 317 5.32 -14.85 20.14
CA LEU A 317 4.95 -14.51 18.77
C LEU A 317 3.55 -15.02 18.40
N VAL A 318 2.78 -14.12 17.79
CA VAL A 318 1.49 -14.43 17.15
C VAL A 318 1.61 -14.05 15.67
N LEU A 319 1.66 -15.06 14.80
CA LEU A 319 1.71 -14.89 13.35
C LEU A 319 0.42 -15.42 12.74
N THR A 320 -0.36 -14.56 12.08
CA THR A 320 -1.63 -14.96 11.45
C THR A 320 -2.01 -14.01 10.32
N LYS A 321 -3.05 -14.36 9.56
CA LYS A 321 -3.69 -13.42 8.62
C LYS A 321 -4.71 -12.59 9.40
N ALA A 322 -4.63 -11.27 9.27
CA ALA A 322 -5.66 -10.39 9.78
C ALA A 322 -6.95 -10.56 8.96
N ASN A 323 -8.10 -10.30 9.59
CA ASN A 323 -9.40 -10.27 8.90
C ASN A 323 -9.59 -9.03 8.01
N SER A 324 -8.64 -8.08 8.07
CA SER A 324 -8.61 -6.87 7.26
C SER A 324 -7.75 -7.06 6.01
N ARG A 325 -8.24 -6.58 4.87
CA ARG A 325 -7.49 -6.54 3.60
C ARG A 325 -6.61 -5.31 3.55
N ALA A 326 -5.47 -5.43 2.85
CA ALA A 326 -4.58 -4.32 2.58
C ALA A 326 -5.25 -3.32 1.64
N THR A 327 -5.14 -2.04 1.98
CA THR A 327 -5.49 -0.90 1.12
C THR A 327 -4.27 -0.41 0.33
N VAL A 328 -3.07 -0.80 0.78
CA VAL A 328 -1.78 -0.44 0.18
C VAL A 328 -1.23 -1.61 -0.62
N HIS A 329 -0.66 -1.32 -1.79
CA HIS A 329 0.10 -2.21 -2.66
C HIS A 329 -0.73 -3.26 -3.42
N ARG A 330 -1.34 -4.25 -2.76
CA ARG A 330 -2.03 -5.35 -3.46
C ARG A 330 -3.22 -5.91 -2.70
N PRO A 331 -4.22 -6.54 -3.37
CA PRO A 331 -5.40 -7.09 -2.72
C PRO A 331 -5.08 -8.40 -1.99
N ALA A 332 -4.46 -8.29 -0.82
CA ALA A 332 -4.15 -9.40 0.06
C ALA A 332 -4.72 -9.15 1.46
N TYR A 333 -4.96 -10.23 2.21
CA TYR A 333 -5.16 -10.11 3.65
C TYR A 333 -3.85 -9.67 4.30
N LEU A 334 -3.93 -8.73 5.24
CA LEU A 334 -2.75 -8.25 5.95
C LEU A 334 -2.15 -9.37 6.78
N ASP A 335 -0.83 -9.46 6.77
CA ASP A 335 -0.07 -10.30 7.69
C ASP A 335 -0.01 -9.60 9.05
N TYR A 336 -0.41 -10.33 10.07
CA TYR A 336 -0.41 -9.91 11.46
C TYR A 336 0.79 -10.51 12.17
N VAL A 337 1.68 -9.64 12.64
CA VAL A 337 2.82 -10.01 13.48
C VAL A 337 2.66 -9.35 14.85
N GLY A 338 2.22 -10.14 15.81
CA GLY A 338 2.06 -9.75 17.20
C GLY A 338 3.22 -10.21 18.05
N VAL A 339 3.82 -9.29 18.81
CA VAL A 339 4.83 -9.62 19.83
C VAL A 339 4.28 -9.26 21.19
N LYS A 340 3.98 -10.27 22.01
CA LYS A 340 3.40 -10.07 23.33
C LYS A 340 4.42 -9.50 24.31
N THR A 341 3.96 -8.63 25.20
CA THR A 341 4.75 -8.12 26.32
C THR A 341 4.39 -8.89 27.59
N PHE A 342 5.37 -9.05 28.49
CA PHE A 342 5.24 -9.86 29.70
C PHE A 342 5.64 -9.07 30.95
N ASP A 343 5.00 -9.36 32.07
CA ASP A 343 5.46 -8.92 33.39
C ASP A 343 6.59 -9.83 33.92
N ALA A 344 7.11 -9.50 35.12
CA ALA A 344 8.17 -10.27 35.76
C ALA A 344 7.76 -11.71 36.13
N ASP A 345 6.46 -11.99 36.26
CA ASP A 345 5.89 -13.29 36.59
C ASP A 345 5.55 -14.12 35.31
N GLY A 346 5.81 -13.56 34.13
CA GLY A 346 5.56 -14.16 32.83
C GLY A 346 4.10 -14.13 32.39
N ASN A 347 3.29 -13.23 32.94
CA ASN A 347 1.93 -12.99 32.46
C ASN A 347 1.95 -11.96 31.34
N VAL A 348 1.07 -12.15 30.36
CA VAL A 348 0.91 -11.23 29.23
C VAL A 348 0.32 -9.91 29.72
N THR A 349 0.98 -8.80 29.41
CA THR A 349 0.56 -7.43 29.75
C THR A 349 0.03 -6.65 28.55
N GLY A 350 0.30 -7.12 27.34
CA GLY A 350 -0.01 -6.38 26.13
C GLY A 350 0.64 -6.99 24.90
N GLU A 351 0.67 -6.22 23.82
CA GLU A 351 1.18 -6.64 22.52
C GLU A 351 1.65 -5.45 21.69
N ARG A 352 2.78 -5.62 21.01
CA ARG A 352 3.24 -4.73 19.94
C ARG A 352 2.88 -5.36 18.61
N ARG A 353 2.00 -4.70 17.86
CA ARG A 353 1.38 -5.24 16.65
C ARG A 353 1.97 -4.58 15.42
N PHE A 354 2.44 -5.40 14.49
CA PHE A 354 2.77 -4.99 13.14
C PHE A 354 1.75 -5.57 12.16
N LEU A 355 1.32 -4.74 11.21
CA LEU A 355 0.52 -5.12 10.06
C LEU A 355 1.31 -4.83 8.79
N GLY A 356 1.24 -5.73 7.83
CA GLY A 356 1.93 -5.55 6.57
C GLY A 356 1.72 -6.69 5.60
N LEU A 357 2.65 -6.85 4.69
CA LEU A 357 2.65 -7.90 3.68
C LEU A 357 4.05 -8.48 3.57
N PHE A 358 4.18 -9.81 3.57
CA PHE A 358 5.46 -10.43 3.20
C PHE A 358 5.85 -10.03 1.77
N SER A 359 7.14 -9.72 1.57
CA SER A 359 7.68 -9.32 0.27
C SER A 359 7.76 -10.54 -0.67
N SER A 360 7.94 -10.30 -1.97
CA SER A 360 8.17 -11.40 -2.92
C SER A 360 9.42 -12.23 -2.56
N ALA A 361 10.46 -11.58 -2.03
CA ALA A 361 11.67 -12.24 -1.56
C ALA A 361 11.37 -13.27 -0.46
N ALA A 362 10.53 -12.91 0.52
CA ALA A 362 10.08 -13.81 1.59
C ALA A 362 9.37 -15.07 1.05
N TYR A 363 8.66 -14.97 -0.08
CA TYR A 363 8.01 -16.13 -0.69
C TYR A 363 8.98 -17.01 -1.50
N THR A 364 10.03 -16.45 -2.07
CA THR A 364 11.00 -17.19 -2.89
C THR A 364 12.20 -17.73 -2.12
N GLU A 365 12.44 -17.23 -0.91
CA GLU A 365 13.53 -17.70 -0.06
C GLU A 365 13.27 -19.15 0.39
N SER A 366 14.37 -19.89 0.62
CA SER A 366 14.29 -21.27 1.14
C SER A 366 13.63 -21.27 2.51
N VAL A 367 12.72 -22.23 2.73
CA VAL A 367 12.05 -22.44 4.04
C VAL A 367 13.04 -22.68 5.18
N THR A 368 14.28 -23.09 4.85
CA THR A 368 15.37 -23.29 5.81
C THR A 368 16.06 -22.00 6.25
N ARG A 369 15.76 -20.86 5.64
CA ARG A 369 16.35 -19.55 5.97
C ARG A 369 15.36 -18.61 6.67
N VAL A 370 14.06 -18.85 6.52
CA VAL A 370 13.01 -18.03 7.14
C VAL A 370 12.90 -18.36 8.65
N PRO A 371 13.08 -17.38 9.56
CA PRO A 371 12.91 -17.59 11.00
C PRO A 371 11.48 -18.07 11.31
N VAL A 372 11.29 -18.93 12.32
CA VAL A 372 10.04 -19.69 12.58
C VAL A 372 9.77 -20.85 11.63
N ILE A 373 9.85 -20.64 10.31
CA ILE A 373 9.59 -21.73 9.36
C ILE A 373 10.72 -22.76 9.39
N ARG A 374 11.99 -22.32 9.38
CA ARG A 374 13.16 -23.21 9.45
C ARG A 374 13.04 -24.21 10.59
N ARG A 375 12.63 -23.72 11.76
CA ARG A 375 12.45 -24.54 12.97
C ARG A 375 11.30 -25.52 12.80
N LYS A 376 10.15 -25.05 12.32
CA LYS A 376 8.99 -25.89 12.06
C LYS A 376 9.32 -27.03 11.09
N VAL A 377 10.08 -26.74 10.05
CA VAL A 377 10.58 -27.75 9.10
C VAL A 377 11.50 -28.76 9.78
N GLN A 378 12.42 -28.32 10.64
CA GLN A 378 13.28 -29.22 11.42
C GLN A 378 12.47 -30.12 12.37
N GLU A 379 11.43 -29.57 13.01
CA GLU A 379 10.52 -30.33 13.90
C GLU A 379 9.71 -31.37 13.11
N VAL A 380 9.21 -31.02 11.92
CA VAL A 380 8.50 -31.94 11.02
C VAL A 380 9.41 -33.08 10.56
N LEU A 381 10.63 -32.77 10.10
CA LEU A 381 11.61 -33.78 9.65
C LEU A 381 11.99 -34.73 10.79
N SER A 382 12.29 -34.17 11.97
CA SER A 382 12.65 -34.97 13.15
C SER A 382 11.49 -35.82 13.64
N GLY A 383 10.27 -35.27 13.63
CA GLY A 383 9.03 -35.95 14.03
C GLY A 383 8.61 -37.07 13.07
N ALA A 384 8.91 -36.93 11.78
CA ALA A 384 8.72 -37.98 10.77
C ALA A 384 9.79 -39.09 10.83
N GLY A 385 10.86 -38.90 11.61
CA GLY A 385 11.94 -39.87 11.75
C GLY A 385 12.91 -39.91 10.57
N PHE A 386 12.89 -38.90 9.70
CA PHE A 386 13.81 -38.81 8.57
C PHE A 386 15.07 -38.03 8.95
N LEU A 387 16.23 -38.53 8.53
CA LEU A 387 17.47 -37.74 8.58
C LEU A 387 17.41 -36.66 7.49
N PRO A 388 17.84 -35.41 7.75
CA PRO A 388 17.78 -34.34 6.75
C PRO A 388 18.47 -34.66 5.42
N ASP A 389 19.54 -35.47 5.46
CA ASP A 389 20.33 -35.87 4.30
C ASP A 389 19.87 -37.19 3.65
N SER A 390 18.81 -37.84 4.16
CA SER A 390 18.25 -39.02 3.52
C SER A 390 17.47 -38.66 2.25
N HIS A 391 17.18 -39.65 1.40
CA HIS A 391 16.34 -39.45 0.22
C HIS A 391 14.96 -38.90 0.63
N ASP A 392 14.29 -39.60 1.55
CA ASP A 392 12.96 -39.22 2.05
C ASP A 392 12.96 -37.85 2.76
N GLY A 393 14.05 -37.50 3.46
CA GLY A 393 14.21 -36.20 4.10
C GLY A 393 14.35 -35.06 3.08
N ARG A 394 15.09 -35.28 1.98
CA ARG A 394 15.17 -34.32 0.86
C ARG A 394 13.85 -34.18 0.12
N ASP A 395 13.13 -35.28 -0.08
CA ASP A 395 11.82 -35.27 -0.73
C ASP A 395 10.80 -34.49 0.10
N LEU A 396 10.73 -34.73 1.41
CA LEU A 396 9.85 -33.98 2.30
C LEU A 396 10.22 -32.49 2.36
N LEU A 397 11.51 -32.17 2.39
CA LEU A 397 11.96 -30.78 2.31
C LEU A 397 11.53 -30.12 0.99
N GLN A 398 11.66 -30.82 -0.14
CA GLN A 398 11.23 -30.30 -1.44
C GLN A 398 9.72 -30.05 -1.49
N ILE A 399 8.92 -30.91 -0.86
CA ILE A 399 7.47 -30.68 -0.72
C ILE A 399 7.22 -29.40 0.09
N LEU A 400 7.87 -29.27 1.25
CA LEU A 400 7.72 -28.09 2.12
C LEU A 400 8.20 -26.80 1.43
N GLU A 401 9.23 -26.86 0.59
CA GLU A 401 9.70 -25.74 -0.24
C GLU A 401 8.69 -25.28 -1.31
N THR A 402 7.72 -26.13 -1.67
CA THR A 402 6.64 -25.77 -2.62
C THR A 402 5.31 -25.49 -1.92
N TYR A 403 5.21 -25.75 -0.61
CA TYR A 403 4.00 -25.54 0.18
C TYR A 403 3.69 -24.03 0.31
N PRO A 404 2.41 -23.63 0.37
CA PRO A 404 2.03 -22.22 0.57
C PRO A 404 2.66 -21.67 1.85
N ARG A 405 3.46 -20.59 1.73
CA ARG A 405 4.18 -19.99 2.88
C ARG A 405 3.22 -19.52 3.97
N ASP A 406 2.08 -18.95 3.55
CA ASP A 406 1.04 -18.47 4.46
C ASP A 406 0.49 -19.60 5.36
N GLU A 407 0.39 -20.82 4.83
CA GLU A 407 -0.01 -22.00 5.61
C GLU A 407 1.14 -22.50 6.49
N LEU A 408 2.39 -22.48 6.00
CA LEU A 408 3.55 -22.82 6.82
C LEU A 408 3.69 -21.91 8.04
N PHE A 409 3.31 -20.63 7.97
CA PHE A 409 3.31 -19.76 9.15
C PHE A 409 2.23 -20.14 10.17
N GLN A 410 1.05 -20.57 9.71
CA GLN A 410 -0.14 -20.75 10.53
C GLN A 410 -0.29 -22.17 11.11
N THR A 411 0.06 -23.19 10.33
CA THR A 411 -0.15 -24.60 10.68
C THR A 411 0.88 -25.08 11.70
N SER A 412 0.49 -25.93 12.65
CA SER A 412 1.45 -26.50 13.62
C SER A 412 2.39 -27.52 12.96
N ALA A 413 3.55 -27.78 13.58
CA ALA A 413 4.46 -28.82 13.08
C ALA A 413 3.77 -30.20 13.05
N ASP A 414 2.86 -30.47 13.98
CA ASP A 414 2.15 -31.74 14.13
C ASP A 414 1.16 -32.01 12.99
N GLU A 415 0.45 -30.98 12.55
CA GLU A 415 -0.48 -31.05 11.43
C GLU A 415 0.22 -31.12 10.06
N LEU A 416 1.47 -30.67 9.97
CA LEU A 416 2.31 -30.74 8.77
C LEU A 416 3.00 -32.11 8.59
N ARG A 417 2.89 -33.01 9.58
CA ARG A 417 3.49 -34.34 9.47
C ARG A 417 2.65 -35.23 8.53
N PRO A 418 3.29 -36.07 7.71
CA PRO A 418 2.62 -37.02 6.82
C PRO A 418 1.91 -38.16 7.55
#